data_AF-A0A971SFN1-F1
#
_entry.id   AF-A0A971SFN1-F1
#
_cell.length_a   1.000
_cell.length_b   1.000
_cell.length_c   1.000
_cell.angle_alpha   90.00
_cell.angle_beta   90.00
_cell.angle_gamma   90.00
#
_symmetry.space_group_name_H-M   'P 1'
#
loop_
_entity.id
_entity.type
_entity.pdbx_description
1 polymer ?
#
loop_
_entity_poly.entity_id
_entity_poly.type
_entity_poly.pdbx_seq_one_letter_code
_entity_poly.pdbx_strand_id
1 'polypeptide(L)'
;MVKNEGQVQQYYVENSHPAIIEPDEFDAVQLEIERRKNLGRPTSSTSIFASRLICADCGGRFGKKVWGSYKGDKTYRKEVWQCNDKYKRLGNPGKGCQTPHITEEVIKERFLAAFNQLMHNRDGLIEDCRLAQNVLCDTTAIDTELTELFREIEVVTELSRKAIYENARSAVDQKEWTERNNAYLERHHKASKQVDELEAIRRERLGK
;
A
#
# COMPACT_ATOMS: atom_id res chain seq x y z
N MET A 1 -29.63 -19.39 -1.91
CA MET A 1 -28.74 -19.56 -0.74
C MET A 1 -28.75 -18.26 0.04
N VAL A 2 -28.99 -18.33 1.36
CA VAL A 2 -28.94 -17.16 2.25
C VAL A 2 -27.48 -16.93 2.64
N LYS A 3 -27.02 -15.68 2.60
CA LYS A 3 -25.66 -15.32 3.00
C LYS A 3 -25.54 -15.50 4.52
N ASN A 4 -24.51 -16.22 4.96
CA ASN A 4 -24.21 -16.39 6.38
C ASN A 4 -23.63 -15.07 6.92
N GLU A 5 -24.36 -14.41 7.81
CA GLU A 5 -23.99 -13.14 8.47
C GLU A 5 -23.42 -13.38 9.89
N GLY A 6 -23.05 -14.62 10.21
CA GLY A 6 -22.53 -15.02 11.51
C GLY A 6 -23.35 -16.10 12.22
N GLN A 7 -24.35 -16.69 11.55
CA GLN A 7 -25.10 -17.83 12.10
C GLN A 7 -24.25 -19.10 12.23
N VAL A 8 -23.19 -19.23 11.42
CA VAL A 8 -22.24 -20.37 11.46
C VAL A 8 -20.81 -19.84 11.39
N GLN A 9 -19.89 -20.49 12.12
CA GLN A 9 -18.46 -20.18 12.08
C GLN A 9 -17.91 -20.24 10.65
N GLN A 10 -17.24 -19.18 10.22
CA GLN A 10 -16.56 -19.10 8.92
C GLN A 10 -15.07 -19.34 9.12
N TYR A 11 -14.47 -20.13 8.25
CA TYR A 11 -13.03 -20.39 8.25
C TYR A 11 -12.47 -20.03 6.87
N TYR A 12 -11.36 -19.30 6.85
CA TYR A 12 -10.57 -19.09 5.64
C TYR A 12 -9.56 -20.22 5.53
N VAL A 13 -9.65 -21.02 4.48
CA VAL A 13 -8.75 -22.17 4.26
C VAL A 13 -7.86 -21.85 3.06
N GLU A 14 -6.58 -21.66 3.34
CA GLU A 14 -5.56 -21.42 2.33
C GLU A 14 -5.17 -22.73 1.62
N ASN A 15 -4.77 -22.62 0.34
CA ASN A 15 -4.20 -23.72 -0.45
C ASN A 15 -5.06 -25.00 -0.58
N SER A 16 -6.40 -24.89 -0.43
CA SER A 16 -7.33 -26.02 -0.61
C SER A 16 -7.38 -26.53 -2.05
N HIS A 17 -7.10 -25.67 -3.02
CA HIS A 17 -6.96 -26.01 -4.43
C HIS A 17 -5.76 -25.30 -5.03
N PRO A 18 -5.21 -25.81 -6.15
CA PRO A 18 -4.18 -25.10 -6.91
C PRO A 18 -4.64 -23.68 -7.23
N ALA A 19 -3.76 -22.72 -7.02
CA ALA A 19 -4.06 -21.33 -7.32
C ALA A 19 -4.15 -21.14 -8.85
N ILE A 20 -5.15 -20.36 -9.31
CA ILE A 20 -5.28 -19.98 -10.73
C ILE A 20 -4.29 -18.87 -11.06
N ILE A 21 -4.08 -17.95 -10.10
CA ILE A 21 -3.15 -16.83 -10.14
C ILE A 21 -2.23 -16.99 -8.94
N GLU A 22 -0.93 -16.74 -9.11
CA GLU A 22 0.01 -16.80 -8.00
C GLU A 22 -0.39 -15.78 -6.91
N PRO A 23 -0.31 -16.15 -5.61
CA PRO A 23 -0.70 -15.26 -4.51
C PRO A 23 0.00 -13.89 -4.57
N ASP A 24 1.29 -13.86 -4.87
CA ASP A 24 2.07 -12.62 -4.99
C ASP A 24 1.53 -11.70 -6.10
N GLU A 25 1.09 -12.26 -7.24
CA GLU A 25 0.48 -11.48 -8.33
C GLU A 25 -0.91 -10.97 -7.93
N PHE A 26 -1.71 -11.80 -7.25
CA PHE A 26 -3.01 -11.39 -6.73
C PHE A 26 -2.89 -10.21 -5.76
N ASP A 27 -1.95 -10.30 -4.81
CA ASP A 27 -1.69 -9.25 -3.82
C ASP A 27 -1.22 -7.96 -4.49
N ALA A 28 -0.31 -8.05 -5.48
CA ALA A 28 0.12 -6.90 -6.27
C ALA A 28 -1.05 -6.20 -6.99
N VAL A 29 -2.02 -6.97 -7.49
CA VAL A 29 -3.23 -6.42 -8.12
C VAL A 29 -4.15 -5.76 -7.07
N GLN A 30 -4.32 -6.36 -5.89
CA GLN A 30 -5.10 -5.73 -4.81
C GLN A 30 -4.51 -4.38 -4.40
N LEU A 31 -3.18 -4.30 -4.25
CA LEU A 31 -2.46 -3.06 -3.96
C LEU A 31 -2.69 -1.99 -5.03
N GLU A 32 -2.64 -2.35 -6.32
CA GLU A 32 -2.90 -1.39 -7.40
C GLU A 32 -4.37 -0.93 -7.43
N ILE A 33 -5.33 -1.81 -7.11
CA ILE A 33 -6.75 -1.46 -6.98
C ILE A 33 -6.93 -0.45 -5.84
N GLU A 34 -6.33 -0.70 -4.68
CA GLU A 34 -6.39 0.20 -3.54
C GLU A 34 -5.73 1.54 -3.83
N ARG A 35 -4.54 1.54 -4.44
CA ARG A 35 -3.86 2.76 -4.89
C ARG A 35 -4.75 3.59 -5.82
N ARG A 36 -5.43 2.96 -6.80
CA ARG A 36 -6.38 3.62 -7.71
C ARG A 36 -7.59 4.19 -6.98
N LYS A 37 -8.11 3.48 -5.97
CA LYS A 37 -9.21 3.95 -5.13
C LYS A 37 -8.79 5.18 -4.33
N ASN A 38 -7.60 5.16 -3.73
CA ASN A 38 -7.05 6.26 -2.92
C ASN A 38 -6.73 7.51 -3.74
N LEU A 39 -6.40 7.35 -5.04
CA LEU A 39 -6.24 8.48 -5.96
C LEU A 39 -7.54 9.26 -6.23
N GLY A 40 -8.71 8.67 -5.92
CA GLY A 40 -10.01 9.33 -5.93
C GLY A 40 -10.53 9.79 -7.29
N ARG A 41 -9.82 9.49 -8.39
CA ARG A 41 -10.22 9.87 -9.77
C ARG A 41 -9.76 8.82 -10.78
N PRO A 42 -10.53 8.59 -11.88
CA PRO A 42 -10.11 7.72 -12.96
C PRO A 42 -8.77 8.18 -13.55
N THR A 43 -7.85 7.24 -13.75
CA THR A 43 -6.62 7.50 -14.50
C THR A 43 -6.95 7.47 -15.99
N SER A 44 -6.85 8.62 -16.66
CA SER A 44 -6.94 8.67 -18.12
C SER A 44 -5.60 8.21 -18.72
N SER A 45 -5.66 7.31 -19.70
CA SER A 45 -4.52 6.85 -20.50
C SER A 45 -4.44 7.53 -21.88
N THR A 46 -5.13 8.66 -22.06
CA THR A 46 -5.26 9.32 -23.37
C THR A 46 -3.95 9.95 -23.87
N SER A 47 -2.95 10.13 -23.00
CA SER A 47 -1.62 10.63 -23.35
C SER A 47 -0.58 10.12 -22.34
N ILE A 48 0.69 10.04 -22.76
CA ILE A 48 1.83 9.65 -21.91
C ILE A 48 2.01 10.55 -20.67
N PHE A 49 1.51 11.79 -20.71
CA PHE A 49 1.59 12.74 -19.60
C PHE A 49 0.30 12.82 -18.76
N ALA A 50 -0.76 12.11 -19.18
CA ALA A 50 -2.03 12.12 -18.47
C ALA A 50 -1.82 11.59 -17.04
N SER A 51 -2.37 12.30 -16.06
CA SER A 51 -2.26 11.95 -14.64
C SER A 51 -0.83 11.91 -14.06
N ARG A 52 0.20 12.40 -14.77
CA ARG A 52 1.59 12.44 -14.26
C ARG A 52 2.06 13.84 -13.84
N LEU A 53 1.53 14.87 -14.47
CA LEU A 53 1.94 16.25 -14.24
C LEU A 53 1.15 16.88 -13.08
N ILE A 54 1.85 17.27 -12.01
CA ILE A 54 1.29 17.88 -10.79
C ILE A 54 1.65 19.38 -10.76
N CYS A 55 0.68 20.21 -10.40
CA CYS A 55 0.85 21.65 -10.26
C CYS A 55 1.54 22.00 -8.95
N ALA A 56 2.72 22.62 -9.03
CA ALA A 56 3.49 23.05 -7.87
C ALA A 56 2.76 24.11 -7.02
N ASP A 57 1.97 24.98 -7.64
CA ASP A 57 1.28 26.07 -6.96
C ASP A 57 0.08 25.57 -6.14
N CYS A 58 -0.58 24.50 -6.60
CA CYS A 58 -1.93 24.21 -6.10
C CYS A 58 -2.27 22.73 -5.91
N GLY A 59 -1.30 21.83 -6.16
CA GLY A 59 -1.42 20.37 -6.03
C GLY A 59 -2.32 19.70 -7.07
N GLY A 60 -3.04 20.47 -7.89
CA GLY A 60 -3.93 19.95 -8.91
C GLY A 60 -3.19 19.28 -10.08
N ARG A 61 -3.83 18.35 -10.77
CA ARG A 61 -3.26 17.70 -11.96
C ARG A 61 -3.37 18.58 -13.19
N PHE A 62 -2.36 18.56 -14.04
CA PHE A 62 -2.46 19.10 -15.40
C PHE A 62 -3.32 18.19 -16.27
N GLY A 63 -3.97 18.80 -17.27
CA GLY A 63 -4.72 18.08 -18.29
C GLY A 63 -4.51 18.73 -19.65
N LYS A 64 -4.61 17.89 -20.69
CA LYS A 64 -4.61 18.33 -22.09
C LYS A 64 -5.89 19.14 -22.37
N LYS A 65 -5.73 20.32 -22.96
CA LYS A 65 -6.78 21.21 -23.44
C LYS A 65 -6.53 21.49 -24.91
N VAL A 66 -7.61 21.66 -25.65
CA VAL A 66 -7.57 22.09 -27.05
C VAL A 66 -8.06 23.53 -27.09
N TRP A 67 -7.20 24.43 -27.55
CA TRP A 67 -7.54 25.83 -27.82
C TRP A 67 -7.74 26.00 -29.31
N GLY A 68 -8.81 26.66 -29.73
CA GLY A 68 -9.14 26.87 -31.15
C GLY A 68 -10.59 26.57 -31.48
N SER A 69 -11.00 26.91 -32.70
CA SER A 69 -12.37 26.67 -33.18
C SER A 69 -12.61 25.19 -33.46
N TYR A 70 -13.80 24.68 -33.08
CA TYR A 70 -14.26 23.34 -33.46
C TYR A 70 -14.82 23.30 -34.90
N LYS A 71 -15.10 24.46 -35.51
CA LYS A 71 -15.66 24.58 -36.86
C LYS A 71 -14.55 24.76 -37.90
N GLY A 72 -14.49 23.81 -38.84
CA GLY A 72 -13.94 23.92 -40.20
C GLY A 72 -12.44 24.17 -40.34
N ASP A 73 -11.93 25.22 -39.72
CA ASP A 73 -10.55 25.68 -39.87
C ASP A 73 -9.70 25.23 -38.68
N LYS A 74 -9.02 24.09 -38.86
CA LYS A 74 -8.15 23.47 -37.86
C LYS A 74 -6.78 24.15 -37.73
N THR A 75 -6.47 25.15 -38.57
CA THR A 75 -5.15 25.81 -38.62
C THR A 75 -4.79 26.52 -37.31
N TYR A 76 -5.78 26.99 -36.55
CA TYR A 76 -5.58 27.65 -35.25
C TYR A 76 -5.71 26.71 -34.04
N ARG A 77 -5.90 25.41 -34.26
CA ARG A 77 -6.02 24.45 -33.17
C ARG A 77 -4.66 24.23 -32.50
N LYS A 78 -4.56 24.57 -31.22
CA LYS A 78 -3.38 24.34 -30.38
C LYS A 78 -3.72 23.42 -29.24
N GLU A 79 -2.84 22.44 -29.00
CA GLU A 79 -2.96 21.55 -27.86
C GLU A 79 -2.04 22.05 -26.75
N VAL A 80 -2.62 22.35 -25.60
CA VAL A 80 -1.89 22.91 -24.45
C VAL A 80 -2.19 22.09 -23.21
N TRP A 81 -1.25 22.08 -22.29
CA TRP A 81 -1.37 21.47 -20.98
C TRP A 81 -1.55 22.56 -19.94
N GLN A 82 -2.62 22.47 -19.16
CA GLN A 82 -2.96 23.45 -18.15
C GLN A 82 -3.43 22.74 -16.87
N CYS A 83 -3.14 23.33 -15.70
CA CYS A 83 -3.69 22.87 -14.43
C CYS A 83 -5.23 22.83 -14.49
N ASN A 84 -5.83 21.67 -14.19
CA ASN A 84 -7.29 21.52 -14.21
C ASN A 84 -8.00 22.30 -13.08
N ASP A 85 -7.29 22.58 -12.01
CA ASP A 85 -7.80 23.32 -10.86
C ASP A 85 -7.45 24.82 -10.92
N LYS A 86 -6.96 25.30 -12.08
CA LYS A 86 -6.54 26.69 -12.28
C LYS A 86 -7.62 27.68 -11.86
N TYR A 87 -8.83 27.46 -12.36
CA TYR A 87 -9.95 28.39 -12.15
C TYR A 87 -10.84 28.06 -10.95
N LYS A 88 -10.64 26.92 -10.27
CA LYS A 88 -11.52 26.49 -9.17
C LYS A 88 -11.45 27.38 -7.92
N ARG A 89 -10.35 28.10 -7.73
CA ARG A 89 -10.11 28.96 -6.55
C ARG A 89 -10.08 30.45 -6.88
N LEU A 90 -10.50 30.85 -8.08
CA LEU A 90 -10.45 32.27 -8.50
C LEU A 90 -11.36 33.19 -7.68
N GLY A 91 -12.43 32.65 -7.06
CA GLY A 91 -13.32 33.41 -6.18
C GLY A 91 -12.74 33.75 -4.80
N ASN A 92 -11.56 33.21 -4.46
CA ASN A 92 -10.90 33.45 -3.18
C ASN A 92 -9.69 34.38 -3.40
N PRO A 93 -9.66 35.58 -2.78
CA PRO A 93 -8.54 36.51 -2.90
C PRO A 93 -7.22 35.83 -2.53
N GLY A 94 -6.23 35.89 -3.43
CA GLY A 94 -4.89 35.33 -3.20
C GLY A 94 -4.75 33.80 -3.34
N LYS A 95 -5.80 33.06 -3.71
CA LYS A 95 -5.77 31.57 -3.81
C LYS A 95 -5.94 31.02 -5.23
N GLY A 96 -6.03 31.89 -6.23
CA GLY A 96 -6.07 31.50 -7.64
C GLY A 96 -4.72 30.93 -8.09
N CYS A 97 -4.74 29.79 -8.77
CA CYS A 97 -3.53 29.15 -9.29
C CYS A 97 -2.97 29.97 -10.46
N GLN A 98 -1.75 30.49 -10.31
CA GLN A 98 -1.05 31.34 -11.27
C GLN A 98 -0.24 30.54 -12.30
N THR A 99 -0.16 29.23 -12.12
CA THR A 99 0.62 28.34 -12.99
C THR A 99 0.30 28.54 -14.48
N PRO A 100 1.32 28.74 -15.34
CA PRO A 100 1.13 28.96 -16.77
C PRO A 100 0.64 27.69 -17.48
N HIS A 101 0.26 27.84 -18.75
CA HIS A 101 0.07 26.70 -19.65
C HIS A 101 1.39 26.36 -20.32
N ILE A 102 1.58 25.10 -20.67
CA ILE A 102 2.76 24.59 -21.35
C ILE A 102 2.33 23.76 -22.55
N THR A 103 3.19 23.61 -23.56
CA THR A 103 2.91 22.73 -24.70
C THR A 103 3.53 21.35 -24.47
N GLU A 104 3.11 20.37 -25.27
CA GLU A 104 3.65 19.01 -25.15
C GLU A 104 5.15 18.94 -25.46
N GLU A 105 5.62 19.77 -26.39
CA GLU A 105 7.03 19.89 -26.79
C GLU A 105 7.88 20.36 -25.62
N VAL A 106 7.44 21.41 -24.91
CA VAL A 106 8.14 21.93 -23.73
C VAL A 106 8.22 20.87 -22.63
N ILE A 107 7.16 20.08 -22.42
CA ILE A 107 7.16 18.99 -21.43
C ILE A 107 8.22 17.94 -21.82
N LYS A 108 8.27 17.52 -23.09
CA LYS A 108 9.25 16.54 -23.58
C LYS A 108 10.69 17.06 -23.44
N GLU A 109 10.95 18.29 -23.86
CA GLU A 109 12.28 18.91 -23.76
C GLU A 109 12.76 19.00 -22.30
N ARG A 110 11.91 19.49 -21.40
CA ARG A 110 12.23 19.60 -19.98
C ARG A 110 12.42 18.24 -19.32
N PHE A 111 11.60 17.26 -19.70
CA PHE A 111 11.75 15.89 -19.21
C PHE A 111 13.09 15.29 -19.64
N LEU A 112 13.46 15.40 -20.92
CA LEU A 112 14.74 14.88 -21.43
C LEU A 112 15.93 15.57 -20.76
N ALA A 113 15.86 16.89 -20.55
CA ALA A 113 16.91 17.62 -19.85
C ALA A 113 17.10 17.10 -18.42
N ALA A 114 16.01 16.96 -17.64
CA ALA A 114 16.06 16.43 -16.28
C ALA A 114 16.53 14.96 -16.25
N PHE A 115 16.02 14.14 -17.17
CA PHE A 115 16.40 12.73 -17.27
C PHE A 115 17.89 12.58 -17.59
N ASN A 116 18.42 13.33 -18.57
CA ASN A 116 19.83 13.27 -18.93
C ASN A 116 20.75 13.76 -17.79
N GLN A 117 20.32 14.75 -17.01
CA GLN A 117 21.05 15.17 -15.81
C GLN A 117 21.12 14.06 -14.76
N LEU A 118 20.01 13.38 -14.51
CA LEU A 118 19.97 12.23 -13.59
C LEU A 118 20.82 11.06 -14.10
N MET A 119 20.77 10.78 -15.40
CA MET A 119 21.48 9.66 -16.01
C MET A 119 23.00 9.86 -16.10
N HIS A 120 23.51 11.08 -15.91
CA HIS A 120 24.95 11.36 -15.92
C HIS A 120 25.71 10.55 -14.85
N ASN A 121 25.10 10.33 -13.68
CA ASN A 121 25.65 9.45 -12.64
C ASN A 121 24.61 8.38 -12.25
N ARG A 122 24.19 7.61 -13.26
CA ARG A 122 23.21 6.54 -13.06
C ARG A 122 23.63 5.56 -11.97
N ASP A 123 24.90 5.16 -11.95
CA ASP A 123 25.36 4.13 -11.03
C ASP A 123 25.36 4.65 -9.58
N GLY A 124 25.80 5.90 -9.34
CA GLY A 124 25.66 6.54 -8.03
C GLY A 124 24.20 6.70 -7.59
N LEU A 125 23.31 7.08 -8.50
CA LEU A 125 21.87 7.17 -8.20
C LEU A 125 21.27 5.80 -7.81
N ILE A 126 21.70 4.72 -8.47
CA ILE A 126 21.28 3.36 -8.12
C ILE A 126 21.77 2.99 -6.72
N GLU A 127 23.02 3.30 -6.38
CA GLU A 127 23.55 3.06 -5.03
C GLU A 127 22.80 3.87 -3.96
N ASP A 128 22.51 5.15 -4.22
CA ASP A 128 21.70 5.97 -3.32
C ASP A 128 20.28 5.38 -3.13
N CYS A 129 19.65 4.92 -4.22
CA CYS A 129 18.36 4.23 -4.14
C CYS A 129 18.42 2.91 -3.36
N ARG A 130 19.48 2.11 -3.54
CA ARG A 130 19.69 0.87 -2.77
C ARG A 130 19.90 1.16 -1.29
N LEU A 131 20.67 2.20 -0.96
CA LEU A 131 20.87 2.63 0.42
C LEU A 131 19.55 3.08 1.05
N ALA A 132 18.77 3.90 0.34
CA ALA A 132 17.45 4.32 0.79
C ALA A 132 16.50 3.12 0.96
N GLN A 133 16.50 2.17 0.03
CA GLN A 133 15.71 0.94 0.13
C GLN A 133 16.13 0.11 1.35
N ASN A 134 17.42 -0.06 1.58
CA ASN A 134 17.92 -0.79 2.76
C ASN A 134 17.47 -0.11 4.06
N VAL A 135 17.53 1.22 4.15
CA VAL A 135 17.13 1.95 5.37
C VAL A 135 15.61 1.93 5.58
N LEU A 136 14.82 2.10 4.51
CA LEU A 136 13.35 2.21 4.61
C LEU A 136 12.67 0.84 4.74
N CYS A 137 13.24 -0.19 4.12
CA CYS A 137 12.69 -1.54 4.08
C CYS A 137 13.43 -2.51 5.02
N ASP A 138 14.27 -2.02 5.95
CA ASP A 138 14.87 -2.87 6.96
C ASP A 138 13.79 -3.42 7.92
N THR A 139 13.58 -4.73 7.83
CA THR A 139 12.67 -5.48 8.70
C THR A 139 13.41 -6.40 9.67
N THR A 140 14.74 -6.38 9.73
CA THR A 140 15.54 -7.34 10.51
C THR A 140 15.16 -7.38 11.99
N ALA A 141 14.91 -6.22 12.60
CA ALA A 141 14.44 -6.14 13.98
C ALA A 141 13.04 -6.77 14.16
N ILE A 142 12.13 -6.50 13.23
CA ILE A 142 10.77 -7.07 13.24
C ILE A 142 10.81 -8.59 13.04
N ASP A 143 11.62 -9.07 12.08
CA ASP A 143 11.79 -10.48 11.80
C ASP A 143 12.38 -11.23 13.01
N THR A 144 13.29 -10.60 13.75
CA THR A 144 13.86 -11.15 14.99
C THR A 144 12.79 -11.27 16.08
N GLU A 145 12.02 -10.21 16.31
CA GLU A 145 10.95 -10.19 17.32
C GLU A 145 9.83 -11.18 16.98
N LEU A 146 9.43 -11.28 15.70
CA LEU A 146 8.49 -12.30 15.22
C LEU A 146 8.99 -13.72 15.51
N THR A 147 10.28 -13.98 15.25
CA THR A 147 10.89 -15.29 15.54
C THR A 147 10.81 -15.65 17.03
N GLU A 148 11.02 -14.67 17.91
CA GLU A 148 10.90 -14.86 19.36
C GLU A 148 9.46 -15.10 19.80
N LEU A 149 8.50 -14.32 19.27
CA LEU A 149 7.08 -14.50 19.55
C LEU A 149 6.55 -15.84 19.06
N PHE A 150 6.95 -16.31 17.87
CA PHE A 150 6.57 -17.63 17.38
C PHE A 150 7.10 -18.75 18.28
N ARG A 151 8.33 -18.63 18.80
CA ARG A 151 8.87 -19.57 19.80
C ARG A 151 8.07 -19.53 21.10
N GLU A 152 7.66 -18.34 21.57
CA GLU A 152 6.82 -18.24 22.75
C GLU A 152 5.46 -18.91 22.54
N ILE A 153 4.81 -18.68 21.40
CA ILE A 153 3.54 -19.33 21.03
C ILE A 153 3.69 -20.85 21.04
N GLU A 154 4.75 -21.38 20.43
CA GLU A 154 5.03 -22.82 20.41
C GLU A 154 5.18 -23.38 21.84
N VAL A 155 5.98 -22.72 22.69
CA VAL A 155 6.19 -23.12 24.08
C VAL A 155 4.88 -23.10 24.88
N VAL A 156 4.10 -22.03 24.78
CA VAL A 156 2.84 -21.88 25.51
C VAL A 156 1.80 -22.89 25.04
N THR A 157 1.76 -23.18 23.74
CA THR A 157 0.88 -24.21 23.17
C THR A 157 1.21 -25.59 23.71
N GLU A 158 2.49 -25.95 23.78
CA GLU A 158 2.93 -27.22 24.33
C GLU A 158 2.71 -27.32 25.85
N LEU A 159 2.87 -26.22 26.61
CA LEU A 159 2.54 -26.17 28.03
C LEU A 159 1.03 -26.37 28.27
N SER A 160 0.19 -25.70 27.49
CA SER A 160 -1.27 -25.87 27.56
C SER A 160 -1.68 -27.31 27.21
N ARG A 161 -1.11 -27.88 26.15
CA ARG A 161 -1.34 -29.27 25.75
C ARG A 161 -0.99 -30.27 26.86
N LYS A 162 0.17 -30.10 27.50
CA LYS A 162 0.59 -30.94 28.65
C LYS A 162 -0.36 -30.77 29.84
N ALA A 163 -0.75 -29.54 30.17
CA ALA A 163 -1.67 -29.28 31.26
C ALA A 163 -3.07 -29.87 31.04
N ILE A 164 -3.56 -29.89 29.80
CA ILE A 164 -4.82 -30.57 29.43
C ILE A 164 -4.66 -32.09 29.59
N TYR A 165 -3.54 -32.65 29.13
CA TYR A 165 -3.28 -34.09 29.22
C TYR A 165 -3.17 -34.57 30.68
N GLU A 166 -2.49 -33.82 31.55
CA GLU A 166 -2.40 -34.11 32.99
C GLU A 166 -3.78 -34.11 33.65
N ASN A 167 -4.59 -33.09 33.39
CA ASN A 167 -5.94 -32.95 33.94
C ASN A 167 -6.89 -34.08 33.49
N ALA A 168 -6.72 -34.58 32.26
CA ALA A 168 -7.50 -35.70 31.76
C ALA A 168 -7.12 -37.04 32.42
N ARG A 169 -5.91 -37.16 32.98
CA ARG A 169 -5.31 -38.42 33.42
C ARG A 169 -5.21 -38.55 34.93
N SER A 170 -5.29 -37.45 35.66
CA SER A 170 -5.15 -37.40 37.12
C SER A 170 -6.11 -36.38 37.70
N ALA A 171 -6.62 -36.65 38.91
CA ALA A 171 -7.46 -35.69 39.62
C ALA A 171 -6.58 -34.50 40.06
N VAL A 172 -6.72 -33.38 39.36
CA VAL A 172 -6.07 -32.10 39.67
C VAL A 172 -7.13 -31.18 40.30
N ASP A 173 -6.71 -30.26 41.17
CA ASP A 173 -7.63 -29.22 41.66
C ASP A 173 -8.14 -28.37 40.49
N GLN A 174 -9.46 -28.34 40.31
CA GLN A 174 -10.07 -27.72 39.14
C GLN A 174 -9.87 -26.20 39.14
N LYS A 175 -9.78 -25.57 40.31
CA LYS A 175 -9.61 -24.12 40.41
C LYS A 175 -8.18 -23.72 40.05
N GLU A 176 -7.19 -24.40 40.60
CA GLU A 176 -5.78 -24.20 40.27
C GLU A 176 -5.49 -24.50 38.79
N TRP A 177 -6.08 -25.58 38.25
CA TRP A 177 -5.95 -25.89 36.82
C TRP A 177 -6.54 -24.78 35.93
N THR A 178 -7.72 -24.27 36.28
CA THR A 178 -8.39 -23.21 35.50
C THR A 178 -7.59 -21.93 35.52
N GLU A 179 -7.06 -21.52 36.68
CA GLU A 179 -6.18 -20.35 36.81
C GLU A 179 -4.91 -20.52 35.96
N ARG A 180 -4.24 -21.68 36.02
CA ARG A 180 -3.04 -21.99 35.23
C ARG A 180 -3.32 -22.00 33.73
N ASN A 181 -4.41 -22.62 33.29
CA ASN A 181 -4.76 -22.71 31.87
C ASN A 181 -5.18 -21.34 31.30
N ASN A 182 -5.92 -20.54 32.07
CA ASN A 182 -6.25 -19.17 31.68
C ASN A 182 -4.99 -18.30 31.52
N ALA A 183 -3.98 -18.49 32.38
CA ALA A 183 -2.71 -17.79 32.23
C ALA A 183 -1.97 -18.18 30.93
N TYR A 184 -2.01 -19.44 30.50
CA TYR A 184 -1.46 -19.86 29.20
C TYR A 184 -2.24 -19.28 28.03
N LEU A 185 -3.58 -19.30 28.08
CA LEU A 185 -4.42 -18.71 27.04
C LEU A 185 -4.17 -17.19 26.90
N GLU A 186 -4.05 -16.48 28.02
CA GLU A 186 -3.77 -15.04 28.00
C GLU A 186 -2.39 -14.74 27.39
N ARG A 187 -1.37 -15.51 27.75
CA ARG A 187 -0.03 -15.40 27.14
C ARG A 187 -0.06 -15.67 25.65
N HIS A 188 -0.74 -16.73 25.23
CA HIS A 188 -0.89 -17.06 23.81
C HIS A 188 -1.61 -15.94 23.06
N HIS A 189 -2.74 -15.46 23.58
CA HIS A 189 -3.51 -14.40 22.96
C HIS A 189 -2.70 -13.10 22.83
N LYS A 190 -1.94 -12.74 23.87
CA LYS A 190 -1.05 -11.58 23.84
C LYS A 190 0.03 -11.73 22.77
N ALA A 191 0.72 -12.87 22.72
CA ALA A 191 1.77 -13.12 21.74
C ALA A 191 1.22 -13.13 20.30
N SER A 192 0.08 -13.79 20.06
CA SER A 192 -0.59 -13.78 18.74
C SER A 192 -0.96 -12.37 18.30
N LYS A 193 -1.50 -11.55 19.20
CA LYS A 193 -1.85 -10.16 18.88
C LYS A 193 -0.60 -9.34 18.49
N GLN A 194 0.51 -9.53 19.19
CA GLN A 194 1.77 -8.85 18.86
C GLN A 194 2.34 -9.30 17.51
N VAL A 195 2.19 -10.59 17.17
CA VAL A 195 2.54 -11.10 15.83
C VAL A 195 1.71 -10.39 14.77
N ASP A 196 0.39 -10.34 14.92
CA ASP A 196 -0.50 -9.67 13.95
C ASP A 196 -0.12 -8.19 13.74
N GLU A 197 0.18 -7.47 14.83
CA GLU A 197 0.61 -6.06 14.80
C GLU A 197 1.96 -5.89 14.07
N LEU A 198 2.95 -6.72 14.39
CA LEU A 198 4.28 -6.67 13.76
C LEU A 198 4.24 -7.09 12.29
N GLU A 199 3.43 -8.07 11.93
CA GLU A 199 3.22 -8.47 10.53
C GLU A 199 2.53 -7.37 9.71
N ALA A 200 1.63 -6.59 10.32
CA ALA A 200 1.05 -5.41 9.67
C ALA A 200 2.10 -4.32 9.42
N ILE A 201 2.94 -4.00 10.42
CA ILE A 201 4.03 -3.02 10.27
C ILE A 201 5.06 -3.49 9.23
N ARG A 202 5.39 -4.79 9.24
CA ARG A 202 6.31 -5.40 8.27
C ARG A 202 5.77 -5.27 6.84
N ARG A 203 4.48 -5.55 6.64
CA ARG A 203 3.79 -5.37 5.35
C ARG A 203 3.86 -3.91 4.87
N GLU A 204 3.54 -2.97 5.75
CA GLU A 204 3.62 -1.53 5.44
C GLU A 204 5.03 -1.09 5.01
N ARG A 205 6.08 -1.52 5.72
CA ARG A 205 7.48 -1.20 5.38
C ARG A 205 7.94 -1.80 4.06
N LEU A 206 7.46 -3.00 3.72
CA LEU A 206 7.79 -3.68 2.47
C LEU A 206 6.92 -3.20 1.30
N GLY A 207 5.93 -2.34 1.55
CA GLY A 207 4.96 -1.92 0.54
C GLY A 207 4.12 -3.08 0.01
N LYS A 208 3.91 -4.11 0.86
CA LYS A 208 3.07 -5.29 0.59
C LYS A 208 1.73 -5.17 1.32
#